data_AF-A0A0R3VZ06-F1
#
_entry.id   AF-A0A0R3VZ06-F1
#
_cell.length_a   1.000
_cell.length_b   1.000
_cell.length_c   1.000
_cell.angle_alpha   90.00
_cell.angle_beta   90.00
_cell.angle_gamma   90.00
#
_symmetry.space_group_name_H-M   'P 1'
#
loop_
_entity.id
_entity.type
_entity.pdbx_description
1 polymer ?
#
loop_
_entity_poly.entity_id
_entity_poly.type
_entity_poly.pdbx_seq_one_letter_code
_entity_poly.pdbx_strand_id
1 'polypeptide(L)'
;MVASFQIKFFNAASFPQKVEGILFLDIASEEGPITEHNFKSRVLIMRRPHFIPDMYNWLSQIIKAFFIPAMQAQEAHLGMMTQQIKQSFIFEVNEYLEALETNDVCSKERFKLAPCRDIDFEALQDSQRVQEAARNLEELGLLEECVCHWMRQVSLEVQEVDMIREEMPNSGPRTEMRFWRQRATRFNLIMKEMNAPLVKKALNVLTVARSNTLPTWKELDNRVVAIHSEALRNAKFLQVVMQRCNPLYRYEIITNQMIISCRGYVADSSRGPIWSQDLDRLAGRLKDCIELNQAYQNAYRKVQKNTRNDQKAMKFSETQIFGDFNAFVARVEAILYIIESIKTYAVLRNVPFDGRDELVKHLDKIYDFITSRSYDFLDLENAQFVEDFEHFGSEMKILAENLQAAYNAQCSRNQTVVQNLRQAMQLKRARLPVLEQESRYRRLITQLRAEFDEIGDIYTRDADNPPIQRNFPPYSGNHSRLYL
;
A
#
# COMPACT_ATOMS: atom_id res chain seq x y z
N MET A 1 25.04 -30.27 50.02
CA MET A 1 25.01 -28.80 49.89
C MET A 1 23.67 -28.41 49.26
N VAL A 2 22.65 -28.18 50.09
CA VAL A 2 21.38 -27.62 49.63
C VAL A 2 21.61 -26.11 49.56
N ALA A 3 21.85 -25.59 48.36
CA ALA A 3 21.96 -24.15 48.16
C ALA A 3 20.56 -23.55 48.36
N SER A 4 20.38 -22.84 49.48
CA SER A 4 19.17 -22.07 49.76
C SER A 4 19.04 -20.97 48.71
N PHE A 5 18.11 -21.12 47.77
CA PHE A 5 17.68 -19.99 46.92
C PHE A 5 16.79 -19.09 47.77
N GLN A 6 17.41 -18.08 48.41
CA GLN A 6 16.66 -16.99 49.02
C GLN A 6 15.88 -16.25 47.92
N ILE A 7 14.56 -16.40 47.94
CA ILE A 7 13.63 -15.58 47.15
C ILE A 7 13.69 -14.16 47.74
N LYS A 8 14.47 -13.29 47.10
CA LYS A 8 14.53 -11.86 47.46
C LYS A 8 13.42 -11.12 46.71
N PHE A 9 12.40 -10.69 47.43
CA PHE A 9 11.45 -9.69 46.95
C PHE A 9 12.17 -8.34 46.89
N PHE A 10 12.40 -7.82 45.68
CA PHE A 10 12.95 -6.49 45.51
C PHE A 10 11.82 -5.47 45.45
N ASN A 11 11.92 -4.45 46.30
CA ASN A 11 11.15 -3.22 46.16
C ASN A 11 11.54 -2.58 44.80
N ALA A 12 10.57 -1.97 44.10
CA ALA A 12 10.66 -1.57 42.67
C ALA A 12 11.89 -0.71 42.27
N ALA A 13 12.63 -0.17 43.24
CA ALA A 13 13.78 0.70 43.06
C ALA A 13 15.15 0.00 42.83
N SER A 14 15.25 -1.34 42.93
CA SER A 14 16.55 -2.04 42.73
C SER A 14 16.40 -3.39 42.02
N PHE A 15 15.98 -3.36 40.76
CA PHE A 15 15.84 -4.57 39.94
C PHE A 15 17.22 -5.06 39.45
N PRO A 16 17.65 -6.29 39.78
CA PRO A 16 18.98 -6.78 39.38
C PRO A 16 19.03 -7.08 37.87
N GLN A 17 19.77 -6.26 37.11
CA GLN A 17 19.83 -6.37 35.64
C GLN A 17 20.51 -7.64 35.12
N LYS A 18 21.35 -8.32 35.93
CA LYS A 18 22.31 -9.36 35.48
C LYS A 18 21.99 -10.81 35.86
N VAL A 19 20.82 -11.12 36.42
CA VAL A 19 20.52 -12.46 36.93
C VAL A 19 19.56 -13.21 35.99
N GLU A 20 19.91 -14.46 35.66
CA GLU A 20 19.03 -15.44 35.04
C GLU A 20 18.06 -15.98 36.10
N GLY A 21 16.76 -15.93 35.85
CA GLY A 21 15.79 -16.29 36.88
C GLY A 21 14.33 -16.33 36.40
N ILE A 22 13.49 -16.80 37.31
CA ILE A 22 12.03 -16.80 37.18
C ILE A 22 11.50 -15.60 37.97
N LEU A 23 10.73 -14.75 37.30
CA LEU A 23 10.06 -13.62 37.91
C LEU A 23 8.67 -14.07 38.40
N PHE A 24 8.34 -13.73 39.64
CA PHE A 24 7.01 -13.87 40.20
C PHE A 24 6.49 -12.46 40.47
N LEU A 25 5.44 -12.06 39.76
CA LEU A 25 4.80 -10.75 39.89
C LEU A 25 3.41 -10.93 40.51
N ASP A 26 3.18 -10.33 41.67
CA ASP A 26 1.83 -10.24 42.23
C ASP A 26 1.04 -9.18 41.43
N ILE A 27 -0.03 -9.62 40.78
CA ILE A 27 -0.88 -8.79 39.91
C ILE A 27 -2.29 -8.58 40.48
N ALA A 28 -2.52 -8.94 41.76
CA ALA A 28 -3.83 -8.68 42.37
C ALA A 28 -4.11 -7.18 42.54
N SER A 29 -5.37 -6.81 42.26
CA SER A 29 -5.91 -5.48 42.54
C SER A 29 -6.25 -5.26 44.02
N GLU A 30 -6.38 -6.34 44.81
CA GLU A 30 -6.77 -6.31 46.22
C GLU A 30 -5.62 -6.75 47.13
N GLU A 31 -5.41 -6.00 48.21
CA GLU A 31 -4.44 -6.34 49.25
C GLU A 31 -4.86 -7.64 49.98
N GLY A 32 -3.94 -8.59 50.10
CA GLY A 32 -4.20 -9.87 50.77
C GLY A 32 -3.04 -10.87 50.61
N PRO A 33 -3.02 -11.96 51.40
CA PRO A 33 -1.97 -12.96 51.32
C PRO A 33 -2.07 -13.80 50.04
N ILE A 34 -0.91 -14.18 49.49
CA ILE A 34 -0.82 -15.21 48.45
C ILE A 34 -1.09 -16.56 49.12
N THR A 35 -2.11 -17.26 48.64
CA THR A 35 -2.53 -18.59 49.10
C THR A 35 -2.40 -19.60 47.97
N GLU A 36 -2.37 -20.90 48.30
CA GLU A 36 -2.30 -21.97 47.30
C GLU A 36 -3.48 -21.90 46.30
N HIS A 37 -4.64 -21.42 46.77
CA HIS A 37 -5.85 -21.29 45.95
C HIS A 37 -5.80 -20.10 44.98
N ASN A 38 -5.20 -18.97 45.39
CA ASN A 38 -5.13 -17.76 44.55
C ASN A 38 -3.82 -17.65 43.74
N PHE A 39 -2.83 -18.50 44.00
CA PHE A 39 -1.49 -18.41 43.41
C PHE A 39 -1.53 -18.34 41.86
N LYS A 40 -2.30 -19.21 41.21
CA LYS A 40 -2.37 -19.27 39.74
C LYS A 40 -3.01 -18.05 39.09
N SER A 41 -3.96 -17.41 39.77
CA SER A 41 -4.68 -16.24 39.25
C SER A 41 -4.02 -14.91 39.67
N ARG A 42 -3.22 -14.93 40.73
CA ARG A 42 -2.61 -13.74 41.36
C ARG A 42 -1.15 -13.56 41.02
N VAL A 43 -0.41 -14.64 40.75
CA VAL A 43 1.02 -14.59 40.53
C VAL A 43 1.35 -14.86 39.07
N LEU A 44 1.80 -13.82 38.37
CA LEU A 44 2.33 -13.94 37.03
C LEU A 44 3.75 -14.49 37.10
N ILE A 45 3.96 -15.68 36.52
CA ILE A 45 5.26 -16.34 36.46
C ILE A 45 5.84 -16.13 35.07
N MET A 46 7.01 -15.50 34.98
CA MET A 46 7.69 -15.27 33.71
C MET A 46 9.13 -15.77 33.78
N ARG A 47 9.52 -16.58 32.79
CA ARG A 47 10.92 -16.99 32.62
C ARG A 47 11.63 -15.94 31.77
N ARG A 48 12.73 -15.39 32.28
CA ARG A 48 13.54 -14.44 31.51
C ARG A 48 14.35 -15.22 30.45
N PRO A 49 14.21 -14.93 29.13
CA PRO A 49 15.11 -15.48 28.12
C PRO A 49 16.54 -14.95 28.31
N HIS A 50 17.53 -15.71 27.86
CA HIS A 50 18.95 -15.46 28.12
C HIS A 50 19.42 -14.09 27.60
N PHE A 51 20.24 -13.39 28.39
CA PHE A 51 20.90 -12.11 28.09
C PHE A 51 20.02 -11.05 27.41
N ILE A 52 19.28 -10.30 28.23
CA ILE A 52 18.54 -9.11 27.77
C ILE A 52 19.28 -7.87 28.29
N PRO A 53 19.96 -7.10 27.41
CA PRO A 53 20.69 -5.90 27.81
C PRO A 53 19.76 -4.83 28.41
N ASP A 54 18.48 -4.86 28.04
CA ASP A 54 17.50 -3.86 28.37
C ASP A 54 16.10 -4.47 28.65
N MET A 55 15.59 -4.27 29.86
CA MET A 55 14.27 -4.73 30.31
C MET A 55 13.14 -4.11 29.48
N TYR A 56 13.32 -2.88 28.98
CA TYR A 56 12.31 -2.18 28.19
C TYR A 56 12.08 -2.87 26.85
N ASN A 57 13.15 -3.22 26.14
CA ASN A 57 13.05 -3.97 24.88
C ASN A 57 12.30 -5.31 25.05
N TRP A 58 12.58 -6.05 26.13
CA TRP A 58 11.88 -7.30 26.39
C TRP A 58 10.39 -7.11 26.68
N LEU A 59 10.02 -6.15 27.53
CA LEU A 59 8.62 -5.81 27.78
C LEU A 59 7.92 -5.39 26.49
N SER A 60 8.56 -4.54 25.67
CA SER A 60 8.03 -4.12 24.38
C SER A 60 7.77 -5.32 23.48
N GLN A 61 8.71 -6.25 23.36
CA GLN A 61 8.56 -7.45 22.55
C GLN A 61 7.44 -8.37 23.05
N ILE A 62 7.31 -8.57 24.37
CA ILE A 62 6.21 -9.37 24.92
C ILE A 62 4.86 -8.72 24.63
N ILE A 63 4.73 -7.41 24.82
CA ILE A 63 3.48 -6.70 24.56
C ILE A 63 3.12 -6.80 23.07
N LYS A 64 4.10 -6.61 22.18
CA LYS A 64 3.91 -6.72 20.72
C LYS A 64 3.59 -8.13 20.25
N ALA A 65 4.32 -9.13 20.73
CA ALA A 65 4.24 -10.50 20.22
C ALA A 65 3.10 -11.31 20.85
N PHE A 66 2.74 -11.04 22.11
CA PHE A 66 1.75 -11.83 22.84
C PHE A 66 0.50 -11.02 23.20
N PHE A 67 0.65 -9.89 23.89
CA PHE A 67 -0.52 -9.19 24.43
C PHE A 67 -1.35 -8.49 23.35
N ILE A 68 -0.73 -7.87 22.34
CA ILE A 68 -1.48 -7.25 21.23
C ILE A 68 -2.31 -8.28 20.45
N PRO A 69 -1.73 -9.40 19.97
CA PRO A 69 -2.50 -10.45 19.32
C PRO A 69 -3.59 -11.05 20.22
N ALA A 70 -3.28 -11.29 21.51
CA ALA A 70 -4.26 -11.80 22.46
C ALA A 70 -5.44 -10.82 22.66
N MET A 71 -5.14 -9.52 22.82
CA MET A 71 -6.16 -8.47 22.89
C MET A 71 -6.99 -8.44 21.60
N GLN A 72 -6.36 -8.53 20.43
CA GLN A 72 -7.06 -8.54 19.15
C GLN A 72 -7.99 -9.75 19.00
N ALA A 73 -7.51 -10.96 19.31
CA ALA A 73 -8.25 -12.22 19.18
C ALA A 73 -9.38 -12.39 20.19
N GLN A 74 -9.32 -11.70 21.34
CA GLN A 74 -10.33 -11.85 22.38
C GLN A 74 -11.70 -11.31 21.91
N GLU A 75 -12.71 -12.17 21.83
CA GLU A 75 -14.00 -11.82 21.21
C GLU A 75 -14.90 -10.97 22.12
N ALA A 76 -14.86 -11.20 23.44
CA ALA A 76 -15.71 -10.52 24.41
C ALA A 76 -15.17 -9.12 24.82
N HIS A 77 -14.55 -8.38 23.90
CA HIS A 77 -14.10 -6.99 24.07
C HIS A 77 -13.51 -6.61 25.46
N LEU A 78 -12.57 -7.39 25.97
CA LEU A 78 -11.92 -7.25 27.27
C LEU A 78 -12.94 -7.14 28.44
N GLY A 79 -14.04 -7.88 28.34
CA GLY A 79 -15.13 -7.93 29.30
C GLY A 79 -16.17 -6.84 29.03
N MET A 80 -15.90 -5.64 29.53
CA MET A 80 -16.86 -4.54 29.58
C MET A 80 -16.74 -3.51 28.44
N MET A 81 -15.77 -3.67 27.53
CA MET A 81 -15.53 -2.65 26.50
C MET A 81 -16.42 -2.85 25.28
N THR A 82 -16.67 -1.78 24.52
CA THR A 82 -17.22 -1.91 23.17
C THR A 82 -16.10 -2.23 22.18
N GLN A 83 -16.45 -2.74 20.99
CA GLN A 83 -15.48 -2.98 19.92
C GLN A 83 -14.66 -1.72 19.56
N GLN A 84 -15.28 -0.54 19.59
CA GLN A 84 -14.62 0.75 19.35
C GLN A 84 -13.62 1.10 20.45
N ILE A 85 -14.00 0.94 21.72
CA ILE A 85 -13.12 1.22 22.86
C ILE A 85 -11.93 0.25 22.85
N LYS A 86 -12.18 -1.03 22.57
CA LYS A 86 -11.13 -2.05 22.40
C LYS A 86 -10.13 -1.66 21.30
N GLN A 87 -10.63 -1.26 20.12
CA GLN A 87 -9.78 -0.81 19.00
C GLN A 87 -8.97 0.43 19.35
N SER A 88 -9.57 1.40 20.04
CA SER A 88 -8.88 2.61 20.50
C SER A 88 -7.80 2.27 21.52
N PHE A 89 -8.10 1.40 22.50
CA PHE A 89 -7.12 0.98 23.51
C PHE A 89 -5.91 0.27 22.88
N ILE A 90 -6.14 -0.67 21.96
CA ILE A 90 -5.07 -1.35 21.23
C ILE A 90 -4.23 -0.34 20.43
N PHE A 91 -4.85 0.68 19.84
CA PHE A 91 -4.13 1.74 19.15
C PHE A 91 -3.23 2.55 20.11
N GLU A 92 -3.75 2.98 21.26
CA GLU A 92 -2.97 3.69 22.28
C GLU A 92 -1.79 2.86 22.81
N VAL A 93 -1.99 1.54 23.00
CA VAL A 93 -0.89 0.63 23.39
C VAL A 93 0.20 0.57 22.32
N ASN A 94 -0.16 0.53 21.03
CA ASN A 94 0.82 0.57 19.95
C ASN A 94 1.56 1.91 19.89
N GLU A 95 0.86 3.04 20.04
CA GLU A 95 1.48 4.37 20.11
C GLU A 95 2.47 4.46 21.28
N TYR A 96 2.09 3.93 22.44
CA TYR A 96 2.95 3.89 23.62
C TYR A 96 4.23 3.08 23.37
N LEU A 97 4.11 1.91 22.72
CA LEU A 97 5.26 1.09 22.36
C LEU A 97 6.20 1.77 21.34
N GLU A 98 5.65 2.42 20.31
CA GLU A 98 6.46 3.21 19.36
C GLU A 98 7.17 4.39 20.05
N ALA A 99 6.51 5.06 20.98
CA ALA A 99 7.12 6.12 21.78
C ALA A 99 8.25 5.58 22.67
N LEU A 100 8.05 4.44 23.31
CA LEU A 100 9.09 3.76 24.11
C LEU A 100 10.31 3.37 23.28
N GLU A 101 10.11 2.80 22.09
CA GLU A 101 11.21 2.44 21.19
C GLU A 101 11.98 3.66 20.69
N THR A 102 11.27 4.75 20.40
CA THR A 102 11.91 6.02 20.03
C THR A 102 12.77 6.54 21.18
N ASN A 103 12.28 6.48 22.42
CA ASN A 103 13.04 6.88 23.60
C ASN A 103 14.25 5.97 23.87
N ASP A 104 14.13 4.65 23.65
CA ASP A 104 15.27 3.71 23.78
C ASP A 104 16.38 4.04 22.78
N VAL A 105 16.04 4.24 21.50
CA VAL A 105 16.99 4.65 20.45
C VAL A 105 17.69 5.96 20.84
N CYS A 106 16.93 6.97 21.28
CA CYS A 106 17.50 8.24 21.74
C CYS A 106 18.37 8.08 23.00
N SER A 107 18.02 7.17 23.91
CA SER A 107 18.77 6.95 25.16
C SER A 107 20.14 6.30 24.94
N LYS A 108 20.29 5.56 23.83
CA LYS A 108 21.56 4.98 23.38
C LYS A 108 22.50 6.06 22.83
N GLU A 109 21.94 7.14 22.29
CA GLU A 109 22.66 8.36 21.92
C GLU A 109 22.91 9.22 23.16
N ARG A 110 23.89 8.84 23.99
CA ARG A 110 24.24 9.56 25.22
C ARG A 110 24.93 10.90 24.91
N PHE A 111 24.17 11.96 24.63
CA PHE A 111 24.73 13.31 24.68
C PHE A 111 25.18 13.59 26.12
N LYS A 112 26.45 13.92 26.29
CA LYS A 112 27.03 14.38 27.55
C LYS A 112 28.02 15.48 27.26
N LEU A 113 27.97 16.53 28.07
CA LEU A 113 28.98 17.57 28.02
C LEU A 113 30.34 17.00 28.45
N ALA A 114 31.42 17.45 27.81
CA ALA A 114 32.76 16.97 28.12
C ALA A 114 33.13 17.29 29.58
N PRO A 115 33.78 16.38 30.32
CA PRO A 115 34.22 16.67 31.68
C PRO A 115 35.35 17.70 31.67
N CYS A 116 35.26 18.71 32.54
CA CYS A 116 36.36 19.66 32.76
C CYS A 116 37.21 19.16 33.93
N ARG A 117 38.40 18.64 33.63
CA ARG A 117 39.28 17.96 34.59
C ARG A 117 40.16 18.91 35.39
N ASP A 118 40.42 20.09 34.85
CA ASP A 118 41.35 21.07 35.39
C ASP A 118 40.68 22.02 36.41
N ILE A 119 39.40 21.79 36.73
CA ILE A 119 38.58 22.64 37.60
C ILE A 119 37.95 21.78 38.68
N ASP A 120 38.25 22.11 39.94
CA ASP A 120 37.59 21.47 41.09
C ASP A 120 36.26 22.15 41.41
N PHE A 121 35.18 21.65 40.79
CA PHE A 121 33.82 22.14 41.04
C PHE A 121 33.30 21.82 42.45
N GLU A 122 33.94 20.90 43.18
CA GLU A 122 33.57 20.61 44.57
C GLU A 122 34.10 21.70 45.51
N ALA A 123 35.18 22.39 45.18
CA ALA A 123 35.66 23.54 45.95
C ALA A 123 34.73 24.76 45.82
N LEU A 124 33.95 24.88 44.74
CA LEU A 124 33.03 25.98 44.46
C LEU A 124 31.67 25.82 45.18
N GLN A 125 31.67 25.70 46.51
CA GLN A 125 30.44 25.55 47.30
C GLN A 125 29.90 26.89 47.83
N ASP A 126 30.79 27.77 48.27
CA ASP A 126 30.43 29.00 48.96
C ASP A 126 30.63 30.26 48.11
N SER A 127 29.83 31.29 48.41
CA SER A 127 29.87 32.59 47.71
C SER A 127 31.25 33.24 47.73
N GLN A 128 32.01 33.07 48.82
CA GLN A 128 33.36 33.61 48.93
C GLN A 128 34.32 32.96 47.92
N ARG A 129 34.33 31.63 47.82
CA ARG A 129 35.21 30.92 46.88
C ARG A 129 34.86 31.20 45.42
N VAL A 130 33.57 31.40 45.12
CA VAL A 130 33.09 31.86 43.81
C VAL A 130 33.65 33.24 43.47
N GLN A 131 33.69 34.17 44.43
CA GLN A 131 34.29 35.50 44.22
C GLN A 131 35.81 35.44 44.04
N GLU A 132 36.50 34.56 44.78
CA GLU A 132 37.94 34.32 44.64
C GLU A 132 38.26 33.75 43.24
N ALA A 133 37.51 32.75 42.78
CA ALA A 133 37.64 32.18 41.45
C ALA A 133 37.38 33.23 40.35
N ALA A 134 36.37 34.08 40.52
CA ALA A 134 36.04 35.14 39.58
C ALA A 134 37.13 36.22 39.44
N ARG A 135 38.00 36.38 40.46
CA ARG A 135 39.11 37.34 40.44
C ARG A 135 40.44 36.72 40.01
N ASN A 136 40.54 35.39 40.03
CA ASN A 136 41.72 34.67 39.59
C ASN A 136 41.68 34.47 38.07
N LEU A 137 42.57 35.16 37.35
CA LEU A 137 42.61 35.12 35.88
C LEU A 137 42.90 33.72 35.31
N GLU A 138 43.68 32.90 36.01
CA GLU A 138 44.02 31.54 35.56
C GLU A 138 42.80 30.61 35.68
N GLU A 139 42.16 30.60 36.85
CA GLU A 139 40.96 29.79 37.10
C GLU A 139 39.76 30.24 36.26
N LEU A 140 39.61 31.56 36.07
CA LEU A 140 38.59 32.13 35.19
C LEU A 140 38.81 31.73 33.74
N GLY A 141 40.05 31.76 33.24
CA GLY A 141 40.39 31.33 31.89
C GLY A 141 40.06 29.86 31.62
N LEU A 142 40.35 28.97 32.57
CA LEU A 142 39.98 27.55 32.48
C LEU A 142 38.46 27.35 32.44
N LEU A 143 37.71 28.10 33.26
CA LEU A 143 36.24 28.08 33.25
C LEU A 143 35.67 28.57 31.91
N GLU A 144 36.22 29.64 31.35
CA GLU A 144 35.81 30.15 30.03
C GLU A 144 36.10 29.15 28.90
N GLU A 145 37.26 28.50 28.93
CA GLU A 145 37.62 27.46 27.95
C GLU A 145 36.67 26.26 28.05
N CYS A 146 36.39 25.80 29.28
CA CYS A 146 35.45 24.73 29.57
C CYS A 146 34.04 25.05 29.02
N VAL A 147 33.50 26.24 29.31
CA VAL A 147 32.19 26.67 28.81
C VAL A 147 32.19 26.84 27.29
N CYS A 148 33.25 27.38 26.69
CA CYS A 148 33.40 27.47 25.24
C CYS A 148 33.42 26.09 24.57
N HIS A 149 34.06 25.10 25.20
CA HIS A 149 34.07 23.73 24.70
C HIS A 149 32.66 23.13 24.72
N TRP A 150 31.92 23.28 25.82
CA TRP A 150 30.51 22.86 25.91
C TRP A 150 29.64 23.54 24.87
N MET A 151 29.81 24.85 24.66
CA MET A 151 29.08 25.58 23.62
C MET A 151 29.36 25.02 22.23
N ARG A 152 30.61 24.67 21.90
CA ARG A 152 30.94 24.05 20.62
C ARG A 152 30.25 22.71 20.44
N GLN A 153 30.21 21.86 21.48
CA GLN A 153 29.49 20.58 21.42
C GLN A 153 28.00 20.77 21.15
N VAL A 154 27.35 21.68 21.89
CA VAL A 154 25.93 21.98 21.70
C VAL A 154 25.66 22.62 20.32
N SER A 155 26.58 23.46 19.83
CA SER A 155 26.43 24.12 18.54
C SER A 155 26.44 23.14 17.36
N LEU A 156 27.20 22.05 17.46
CA LEU A 156 27.21 20.98 16.44
C LEU A 156 25.84 20.29 16.34
N GLU A 157 25.19 20.03 17.47
CA GLU A 157 23.83 19.45 17.51
C GLU A 157 22.78 20.41 16.92
N VAL A 158 22.97 21.71 17.15
CA VAL A 158 22.08 22.74 16.62
C VAL A 158 22.25 22.90 15.10
N GLN A 159 23.48 22.78 14.57
CA GLN A 159 23.75 22.89 13.13
C GLN A 159 23.04 21.79 12.31
N GLU A 160 22.86 20.59 12.87
CA GLU A 160 22.11 19.52 12.20
C GLU A 160 20.67 19.93 11.87
N VAL A 161 20.08 20.80 12.69
CA VAL A 161 18.71 21.29 12.50
C VAL A 161 18.58 22.23 11.30
N ASP A 162 19.65 22.98 10.99
CA ASP A 162 19.65 23.95 9.88
C ASP A 162 19.89 23.27 8.52
N MET A 163 20.24 21.98 8.49
CA MET A 163 20.46 21.25 7.24
C MET A 163 19.14 20.92 6.54
N ILE A 164 19.14 21.04 5.20
CA ILE A 164 17.98 20.65 4.38
C ILE A 164 17.82 19.12 4.47
N ARG A 165 16.64 18.68 4.89
CA ARG A 165 16.29 17.26 4.95
C ARG A 165 15.80 16.79 3.58
N GLU A 166 16.40 15.73 3.05
CA GLU A 166 15.84 15.00 1.91
C GLU A 166 14.67 14.12 2.38
N GLU A 167 13.51 14.24 1.73
CA GLU A 167 12.35 13.42 2.03
C GLU A 167 12.43 12.09 1.30
N MET A 168 12.32 10.99 2.05
CA MET A 168 12.27 9.66 1.46
C MET A 168 10.90 9.45 0.79
N PRO A 169 10.82 8.83 -0.41
CA PRO A 169 9.57 8.60 -1.14
C PRO A 169 8.49 7.85 -0.32
N ASN A 170 8.91 7.09 0.69
CA ASN A 170 8.03 6.29 1.56
C ASN A 170 7.86 6.92 2.97
N SER A 171 8.15 8.22 3.14
CA SER A 171 7.98 8.91 4.43
C SER A 171 6.50 9.18 4.71
N GLY A 172 5.86 8.32 5.50
CA GLY A 172 4.47 8.49 5.94
C GLY A 172 4.33 9.36 7.20
N PRO A 173 3.08 9.71 7.61
CA PRO A 173 2.80 10.52 8.80
C PRO A 173 3.44 9.98 10.10
N ARG A 174 3.56 8.66 10.23
CA ARG A 174 4.26 8.00 11.34
C ARG A 174 5.76 8.31 11.36
N THR A 175 6.40 8.35 10.19
CA THR A 175 7.81 8.69 10.04
C THR A 175 8.04 10.14 10.50
N GLU A 176 7.18 11.07 10.10
CA GLU A 176 7.24 12.47 10.56
C GLU A 176 7.04 12.62 12.06
N MET A 177 6.02 11.96 12.62
CA MET A 177 5.77 11.99 14.05
C MET A 177 6.97 11.45 14.83
N ARG A 178 7.54 10.32 14.39
CA ARG A 178 8.72 9.70 15.02
C ARG A 178 9.91 10.65 15.00
N PHE A 179 10.16 11.29 13.86
CA PHE A 179 11.21 12.29 13.69
C PHE A 179 11.08 13.44 14.70
N TRP A 180 9.91 14.06 14.80
CA TRP A 180 9.69 15.17 15.74
C TRP A 180 9.78 14.72 17.20
N ARG A 181 9.31 13.50 17.53
CA ARG A 181 9.49 12.91 18.87
C ARG A 181 10.97 12.69 19.20
N GLN A 182 11.75 12.11 18.29
CA GLN A 182 13.18 11.89 18.45
C GLN A 182 13.94 13.21 18.68
N ARG A 183 13.66 14.23 17.87
CA ARG A 183 14.25 15.56 18.04
C ARG A 183 13.88 16.19 19.38
N ALA A 184 12.61 16.10 19.81
CA ALA A 184 12.18 16.61 21.11
C ALA A 184 12.93 15.92 22.26
N THR A 185 13.10 14.59 22.20
CA THR A 185 13.84 13.81 23.20
C THR A 185 15.33 14.18 23.21
N ARG A 186 15.98 14.29 22.04
CA ARG A 186 17.38 14.67 21.91
C ARG A 186 17.67 16.04 22.55
N PHE A 187 16.89 17.06 22.18
CA PHE A 187 17.08 18.40 22.73
C PHE A 187 16.69 18.51 24.21
N ASN A 188 15.79 17.66 24.71
CA ASN A 188 15.53 17.55 26.16
C ASN A 188 16.78 17.04 26.92
N LEU A 189 17.51 16.06 26.36
CA LEU A 189 18.77 15.59 26.95
C LEU A 189 19.83 16.70 26.98
N ILE A 190 19.99 17.43 25.88
CA ILE A 190 20.90 18.58 25.80
C ILE A 190 20.52 19.63 26.85
N MET A 191 19.23 19.98 26.95
CA MET A 191 18.73 20.92 27.97
C MET A 191 19.04 20.46 29.39
N LYS A 192 18.91 19.16 29.69
CA LYS A 192 19.26 18.61 31.02
C LYS A 192 20.74 18.75 31.34
N GLU A 193 21.61 18.46 30.37
CA GLU A 193 23.06 18.60 30.53
C GLU A 193 23.48 20.07 30.68
N MET A 194 22.93 20.98 29.88
CA MET A 194 23.17 22.44 30.01
C MET A 194 22.67 23.00 31.34
N ASN A 195 21.67 22.37 31.95
CA ASN A 195 21.14 22.74 33.27
C ASN A 195 21.75 21.95 34.43
N ALA A 196 22.77 21.13 34.17
CA ALA A 196 23.42 20.34 35.22
C ALA A 196 24.02 21.24 36.31
N PRO A 197 24.07 20.78 37.58
CA PRO A 197 24.59 21.57 38.69
C PRO A 197 26.01 22.12 38.44
N LEU A 198 26.88 21.32 37.81
CA LEU A 198 28.25 21.71 37.48
C LEU A 198 28.31 22.88 36.49
N VAL A 199 27.43 22.87 35.47
CA VAL A 199 27.34 23.93 34.47
C VAL A 199 26.83 25.22 35.13
N LYS A 200 25.81 25.10 35.99
CA LYS A 200 25.30 26.25 36.77
C LYS A 200 26.35 26.86 37.69
N LYS A 201 27.20 26.05 38.34
CA LYS A 201 28.34 26.53 39.13
C LYS A 201 29.34 27.31 38.27
N ALA A 202 29.72 26.78 37.10
CA ALA A 202 30.62 27.47 36.17
C ALA A 202 30.06 28.83 35.73
N LEU A 203 28.79 28.86 35.30
CA LEU A 203 28.12 30.07 34.85
C LEU A 203 27.96 31.11 35.97
N ASN A 204 27.81 30.67 37.23
CA ASN A 204 27.76 31.58 38.37
C ASN A 204 29.08 32.33 38.55
N VAL A 205 30.23 31.64 38.48
CA VAL A 205 31.56 32.29 38.54
C VAL A 205 31.72 33.28 37.39
N LEU A 206 31.39 32.87 36.15
CA LEU A 206 31.44 33.75 34.97
C LEU A 206 30.52 34.97 35.11
N THR A 207 29.36 34.81 35.76
CA THR A 207 28.42 35.90 36.06
C THR A 207 29.01 36.90 37.03
N VAL A 208 29.64 36.43 38.11
CA VAL A 208 30.34 37.30 39.08
C VAL A 208 31.50 38.04 38.41
N ALA A 209 32.25 37.35 37.54
CA ALA A 209 33.36 37.92 36.77
C ALA A 209 32.92 38.85 35.62
N ARG A 210 31.63 38.87 35.27
CA ARG A 210 31.07 39.58 34.11
C ARG A 210 31.74 39.19 32.79
N SER A 211 31.94 37.88 32.59
CA SER A 211 32.55 37.34 31.37
C SER A 211 31.72 37.65 30.11
N ASN A 212 32.41 37.95 29.01
CA ASN A 212 31.82 38.15 27.68
C ASN A 212 31.28 36.85 27.06
N THR A 213 31.48 35.70 27.70
CA THR A 213 30.97 34.38 27.26
C THR A 213 29.50 34.17 27.62
N LEU A 214 28.95 34.94 28.57
CA LEU A 214 27.56 34.78 29.02
C LEU A 214 26.50 35.09 27.96
N PRO A 215 26.62 36.15 27.13
CA PRO A 215 25.64 36.45 26.09
C PRO A 215 25.52 35.32 25.06
N THR A 216 26.66 34.77 24.62
CA THR A 216 26.71 33.70 23.62
C THR A 216 26.18 32.37 24.19
N TRP A 217 26.46 32.06 25.46
CA TRP A 217 25.81 30.93 26.15
C TRP A 217 24.30 31.09 26.19
N LYS A 218 23.81 32.27 26.57
CA LYS A 218 22.37 32.54 26.68
C LYS A 218 21.64 32.46 25.34
N GLU A 219 22.27 32.93 24.27
CA GLU A 219 21.75 32.79 22.91
C GLU A 219 21.62 31.31 22.53
N LEU A 220 22.65 30.50 22.80
CA LEU A 220 22.64 29.08 22.51
C LEU A 220 21.59 28.33 23.33
N ASP A 221 21.46 28.62 24.63
CA ASP A 221 20.44 28.06 25.52
C ASP A 221 19.02 28.37 25.03
N ASN A 222 18.75 29.63 24.67
CA ASN A 222 17.47 30.03 24.09
C ASN A 222 17.15 29.28 22.79
N ARG A 223 18.16 29.06 21.94
CA ARG A 223 18.00 28.35 20.67
C ARG A 223 17.68 26.87 20.88
N VAL A 224 18.36 26.21 21.82
CA VAL A 224 18.08 24.82 22.22
C VAL A 224 16.64 24.69 22.75
N VAL A 225 16.21 25.61 23.61
CA VAL A 225 14.84 25.65 24.15
C VAL A 225 13.80 25.85 23.05
N ALA A 226 14.08 26.72 22.07
CA ALA A 226 13.19 26.96 20.94
C ALA A 226 13.02 25.70 20.08
N ILE A 227 14.11 25.02 19.74
CA ILE A 227 14.11 23.78 18.95
C ILE A 227 13.33 22.67 19.67
N HIS A 228 13.58 22.48 20.97
CA HIS A 228 12.84 21.51 21.77
C HIS A 228 11.32 21.80 21.78
N SER A 229 10.96 23.07 21.99
CA SER A 229 9.57 23.52 22.07
C SER A 229 8.84 23.36 20.73
N GLU A 230 9.51 23.68 19.62
CA GLU A 230 8.99 23.45 18.28
C GLU A 230 8.75 21.97 18.03
N ALA A 231 9.75 21.12 18.28
CA ALA A 231 9.64 19.69 18.07
C ALA A 231 8.49 19.06 18.89
N LEU A 232 8.34 19.49 20.14
CA LEU A 232 7.24 19.04 21.01
C LEU A 232 5.87 19.47 20.48
N ARG A 233 5.73 20.70 19.96
CA ARG A 233 4.48 21.20 19.37
C ARG A 233 4.13 20.46 18.09
N ASN A 234 5.11 20.26 17.20
CA ASN A 234 4.92 19.55 15.94
C ASN A 234 4.52 18.09 16.19
N ALA A 235 5.18 17.41 17.14
CA ALA A 235 4.80 16.05 17.54
C ALA A 235 3.35 15.98 18.06
N LYS A 236 2.93 16.94 18.90
CA LYS A 236 1.54 17.01 19.41
C LYS A 236 0.53 17.29 18.31
N PHE A 237 0.84 18.22 17.40
CA PHE A 237 -0.03 18.55 16.28
C PHE A 237 -0.22 17.33 15.37
N LEU A 238 0.87 16.68 14.98
CA LEU A 238 0.84 15.47 14.17
C LEU A 238 0.10 14.33 14.86
N GLN A 239 0.20 14.18 16.19
CA GLN A 239 -0.59 13.21 16.94
C GLN A 239 -2.10 13.42 16.79
N VAL A 240 -2.56 14.67 16.91
CA VAL A 240 -3.99 14.99 16.75
C VAL A 240 -4.45 14.75 15.31
N VAL A 241 -3.65 15.15 14.32
CA VAL A 241 -3.94 14.92 12.90
C VAL A 241 -3.99 13.42 12.60
N MET A 242 -2.98 12.67 13.04
CA MET A 242 -2.90 11.23 12.83
C MET A 242 -4.03 10.47 13.51
N GLN A 243 -4.47 10.87 14.70
CA GLN A 243 -5.61 10.22 15.35
C GLN A 243 -6.88 10.34 14.49
N ARG A 244 -7.09 11.50 13.85
CA ARG A 244 -8.24 11.74 12.96
C ARG A 244 -8.07 11.10 11.59
N CYS A 245 -6.85 11.11 11.05
CA CYS A 245 -6.49 10.56 9.74
C CYS A 245 -6.09 9.07 9.80
N ASN A 246 -6.08 8.45 10.97
CA ASN A 246 -5.75 7.03 11.16
C ASN A 246 -6.55 6.12 10.22
N PRO A 247 -7.87 6.35 10.00
CA PRO A 247 -8.60 5.55 9.04
C PRO A 247 -8.04 5.72 7.62
N LEU A 248 -7.74 6.95 7.15
CA LEU A 248 -7.13 7.20 5.84
C LEU A 248 -5.81 6.47 5.67
N TYR A 249 -4.91 6.61 6.65
CA TYR A 249 -3.60 5.98 6.60
C TYR A 249 -3.70 4.44 6.59
N ARG A 250 -4.63 3.87 7.37
CA ARG A 250 -4.93 2.45 7.31
C ARG A 250 -5.44 2.06 5.92
N TYR A 251 -6.36 2.83 5.35
CA TYR A 251 -6.91 2.53 4.03
C TYR A 251 -5.84 2.64 2.94
N GLU A 252 -5.00 3.67 2.93
CA GLU A 252 -3.90 3.84 1.98
C GLU A 252 -2.89 2.69 2.05
N ILE A 253 -2.48 2.27 3.25
CA ILE A 253 -1.61 1.08 3.42
C ILE A 253 -2.30 -0.17 2.89
N ILE A 254 -3.57 -0.37 3.22
CA ILE A 254 -4.34 -1.54 2.78
C ILE A 254 -4.45 -1.54 1.25
N THR A 255 -4.81 -0.41 0.64
CA THR A 255 -4.90 -0.24 -0.81
C THR A 255 -3.56 -0.53 -1.48
N ASN A 256 -2.47 0.07 -1.01
CA ASN A 256 -1.13 -0.16 -1.56
C ASN A 256 -0.70 -1.62 -1.42
N GLN A 257 -0.95 -2.24 -0.28
CA GLN A 257 -0.65 -3.66 -0.06
C GLN A 257 -1.50 -4.57 -0.95
N MET A 258 -2.76 -4.22 -1.19
CA MET A 258 -3.63 -4.93 -2.14
C MET A 258 -3.08 -4.83 -3.57
N ILE A 259 -2.68 -3.63 -4.02
CA ILE A 259 -2.07 -3.43 -5.35
C ILE A 259 -0.78 -4.25 -5.48
N ILE A 260 0.11 -4.21 -4.49
CA ILE A 260 1.36 -5.01 -4.48
C ILE A 260 1.04 -6.50 -4.57
N SER A 261 0.04 -6.97 -3.81
CA SER A 261 -0.38 -8.38 -3.82
C SER A 261 -0.98 -8.78 -5.16
N CYS A 262 -1.79 -7.91 -5.79
CA CYS A 262 -2.32 -8.10 -7.14
C CYS A 262 -1.21 -8.17 -8.19
N ARG A 263 -0.24 -7.24 -8.15
CA ARG A 263 0.93 -7.26 -9.05
C ARG A 263 1.73 -8.55 -8.89
N GLY A 264 1.98 -8.96 -7.66
CA GLY A 264 2.59 -10.25 -7.34
C GLY A 264 1.79 -11.40 -7.95
N TYR A 265 0.49 -11.53 -7.62
CA TYR A 265 -0.39 -12.59 -8.10
C TYR A 265 -0.43 -12.73 -9.63
N VAL A 266 -0.43 -11.60 -10.36
CA VAL A 266 -0.38 -11.57 -11.83
C VAL A 266 1.01 -11.97 -12.36
N ALA A 267 2.09 -11.60 -11.67
CA ALA A 267 3.47 -11.92 -12.05
C ALA A 267 3.91 -13.35 -11.68
N ASP A 268 3.34 -13.96 -10.64
CA ASP A 268 3.89 -15.13 -9.91
C ASP A 268 3.73 -16.50 -10.60
N SER A 269 3.87 -16.57 -11.92
CA SER A 269 3.89 -17.87 -12.64
C SER A 269 4.99 -18.03 -13.68
N SER A 270 5.79 -16.99 -13.94
CA SER A 270 6.98 -17.08 -14.78
C SER A 270 7.87 -15.88 -14.49
N ARG A 271 9.17 -16.08 -14.25
CA ARG A 271 10.17 -14.99 -14.25
C ARG A 271 10.37 -14.35 -15.64
N GLY A 272 9.40 -14.52 -16.54
CA GLY A 272 9.39 -14.04 -17.91
C GLY A 272 8.31 -12.99 -18.15
N PRO A 273 8.24 -12.43 -19.36
CA PRO A 273 7.28 -11.39 -19.73
C PRO A 273 5.83 -11.81 -19.44
N ILE A 274 4.93 -10.85 -19.19
CA ILE A 274 3.51 -11.10 -18.91
C ILE A 274 2.85 -12.01 -19.97
N TRP A 275 3.26 -11.87 -21.22
CA TRP A 275 2.76 -12.62 -22.39
C TRP A 275 3.28 -14.05 -22.51
N SER A 276 4.32 -14.44 -21.74
CA SER A 276 4.84 -15.82 -21.73
C SER A 276 3.94 -16.80 -20.97
N GLN A 277 2.96 -16.27 -20.25
CA GLN A 277 2.03 -17.03 -19.44
C GLN A 277 0.86 -17.54 -20.28
N ASP A 278 0.16 -18.55 -19.76
CA ASP A 278 -1.11 -19.00 -20.34
C ASP A 278 -2.16 -17.87 -20.30
N LEU A 279 -2.67 -17.48 -21.47
CA LEU A 279 -3.56 -16.32 -21.60
C LEU A 279 -4.93 -16.53 -20.92
N ASP A 280 -5.40 -17.77 -20.75
CA ASP A 280 -6.65 -18.07 -20.02
C ASP A 280 -6.46 -17.88 -18.52
N ARG A 281 -5.38 -18.43 -17.95
CA ARG A 281 -5.03 -18.24 -16.54
C ARG A 281 -4.69 -16.79 -16.22
N LEU A 282 -3.99 -16.10 -17.11
CA LEU A 282 -3.70 -14.68 -16.96
C LEU A 282 -4.99 -13.84 -16.95
N ALA A 283 -5.89 -14.05 -17.91
CA ALA A 283 -7.18 -13.37 -17.95
C ALA A 283 -8.02 -13.63 -16.69
N GLY A 284 -8.02 -14.85 -16.16
CA GLY A 284 -8.67 -15.18 -14.89
C GLY A 284 -8.14 -14.34 -13.73
N ARG A 285 -6.81 -14.30 -13.56
CA ARG A 285 -6.18 -13.51 -12.49
C ARG A 285 -6.41 -12.01 -12.62
N LEU A 286 -6.40 -11.48 -13.83
CA LEU A 286 -6.74 -10.07 -14.08
C LEU A 286 -8.20 -9.78 -13.66
N LYS A 287 -9.14 -10.69 -13.93
CA LYS A 287 -10.54 -10.58 -13.47
C LYS A 287 -10.66 -10.65 -11.95
N ASP A 288 -9.92 -11.54 -11.28
CA ASP A 288 -9.88 -11.61 -9.82
C ASP A 288 -9.43 -10.28 -9.19
N CYS A 289 -8.41 -9.62 -9.78
CA CYS A 289 -7.94 -8.32 -9.31
C CYS A 289 -8.99 -7.21 -9.45
N ILE A 290 -9.76 -7.22 -10.54
CA ILE A 290 -10.88 -6.28 -10.76
C ILE A 290 -11.97 -6.53 -9.71
N GLU A 291 -12.36 -7.79 -9.50
CA GLU A 291 -13.38 -8.18 -8.54
C GLU A 291 -12.94 -7.82 -7.10
N LEU A 292 -11.66 -7.98 -6.76
CA LEU A 292 -11.13 -7.60 -5.46
C LEU A 292 -11.32 -6.09 -5.17
N ASN A 293 -11.00 -5.21 -6.14
CA ASN A 293 -11.21 -3.77 -5.95
C ASN A 293 -12.72 -3.45 -5.81
N GLN A 294 -13.58 -4.09 -6.61
CA GLN A 294 -15.03 -3.91 -6.49
C GLN A 294 -15.55 -4.37 -5.13
N ALA A 295 -15.11 -5.53 -4.64
CA ALA A 295 -15.46 -6.06 -3.34
C ALA A 295 -14.97 -5.15 -2.20
N TYR A 296 -13.75 -4.62 -2.32
CA TYR A 296 -13.15 -3.68 -1.38
C TYR A 296 -13.98 -2.38 -1.27
N GLN A 297 -14.33 -1.76 -2.40
CA GLN A 297 -15.18 -0.57 -2.43
C GLN A 297 -16.59 -0.84 -1.87
N ASN A 298 -17.18 -1.98 -2.22
CA ASN A 298 -18.50 -2.37 -1.72
C ASN A 298 -18.49 -2.59 -0.21
N ALA A 299 -17.45 -3.26 0.32
CA ALA A 299 -17.26 -3.45 1.76
C ALA A 299 -17.09 -2.11 2.49
N TYR A 300 -16.27 -1.20 1.94
CA TYR A 300 -16.10 0.14 2.49
C TYR A 300 -17.43 0.93 2.53
N ARG A 301 -18.16 0.98 1.41
CA ARG A 301 -19.47 1.66 1.34
C ARG A 301 -20.49 1.05 2.29
N LYS A 302 -20.47 -0.28 2.49
CA LYS A 302 -21.34 -0.97 3.45
C LYS A 302 -21.03 -0.57 4.89
N VAL A 303 -19.76 -0.54 5.27
CA VAL A 303 -19.31 -0.07 6.60
C VAL A 303 -19.68 1.41 6.79
N GLN A 304 -19.46 2.24 5.79
CA GLN A 304 -19.81 3.67 5.85
C GLN A 304 -21.31 3.93 6.05
N LYS A 305 -22.18 3.13 5.39
CA LYS A 305 -23.64 3.22 5.59
C LYS A 305 -24.04 2.85 7.02
N ASN A 306 -23.43 1.81 7.60
CA ASN A 306 -23.75 1.33 8.95
C ASN A 306 -23.29 2.32 10.05
N THR A 307 -22.16 3.00 9.85
CA THR A 307 -21.61 3.99 10.81
C THR A 307 -22.33 5.35 10.73
N ARG A 308 -23.21 5.57 9.75
CA ARG A 308 -23.91 6.85 9.55
C ARG A 308 -24.98 7.15 10.61
N ASN A 309 -25.38 6.14 11.38
CA ASN A 309 -26.31 6.28 12.51
C ASN A 309 -25.63 6.82 13.79
N ASP A 310 -24.30 6.70 13.91
CA ASP A 310 -23.52 7.34 14.96
C ASP A 310 -22.94 8.66 14.44
N GLN A 311 -23.40 9.78 15.01
CA GLN A 311 -23.03 11.14 14.60
C GLN A 311 -21.55 11.45 14.87
N LYS A 312 -20.62 10.92 14.06
CA LYS A 312 -19.22 11.40 13.90
C LYS A 312 -18.37 10.65 12.86
N ALA A 313 -18.96 9.94 11.89
CA ALA A 313 -18.17 9.31 10.84
C ALA A 313 -17.54 10.39 9.92
N MET A 314 -16.22 10.58 10.00
CA MET A 314 -15.47 11.36 9.02
C MET A 314 -15.74 10.82 7.61
N LYS A 315 -16.19 11.69 6.70
CA LYS A 315 -16.29 11.35 5.29
C LYS A 315 -14.92 11.53 4.66
N PHE A 316 -14.28 10.42 4.34
CA PHE A 316 -13.05 10.41 3.57
C PHE A 316 -13.35 10.45 2.07
N SER A 317 -12.45 11.07 1.30
CA SER A 317 -12.54 11.09 -0.15
C SER A 317 -12.32 9.68 -0.69
N GLU A 318 -13.30 9.13 -1.42
CA GLU A 318 -13.13 7.84 -2.11
C GLU A 318 -11.96 7.91 -3.10
N THR A 319 -11.72 9.06 -3.71
CA THR A 319 -10.59 9.26 -4.63
C THR A 319 -9.24 9.11 -3.94
N GLN A 320 -9.10 9.54 -2.68
CA GLN A 320 -7.84 9.39 -1.93
C GLN A 320 -7.61 7.95 -1.45
N ILE A 321 -8.68 7.18 -1.26
CA ILE A 321 -8.58 5.81 -0.77
C ILE A 321 -8.38 4.81 -1.91
N PHE A 322 -9.11 5.01 -3.02
CA PHE A 322 -9.19 4.05 -4.13
C PHE A 322 -8.54 4.57 -5.41
N GLY A 323 -8.08 5.82 -5.47
CA GLY A 323 -7.56 6.44 -6.71
C GLY A 323 -6.49 5.57 -7.38
N ASP A 324 -5.48 5.18 -6.61
CA ASP A 324 -4.36 4.37 -7.12
C ASP A 324 -4.81 2.96 -7.53
N PHE A 325 -5.75 2.36 -6.78
CA PHE A 325 -6.27 1.04 -7.13
C PHE A 325 -7.19 1.09 -8.36
N ASN A 326 -7.94 2.18 -8.53
CA ASN A 326 -8.75 2.40 -9.72
C ASN A 326 -7.86 2.61 -10.96
N ALA A 327 -6.75 3.33 -10.82
CA ALA A 327 -5.76 3.45 -11.88
C ALA A 327 -5.13 2.08 -12.24
N PHE A 328 -4.79 1.28 -11.22
CA PHE A 328 -4.35 -0.11 -11.41
C PHE A 328 -5.39 -0.97 -12.11
N VAL A 329 -6.67 -0.90 -11.70
CA VAL A 329 -7.76 -1.64 -12.34
C VAL A 329 -7.95 -1.21 -13.79
N ALA A 330 -7.92 0.09 -14.10
CA ALA A 330 -8.01 0.56 -15.48
C ALA A 330 -6.86 0.00 -16.35
N ARG A 331 -5.64 -0.09 -15.80
CA ARG A 331 -4.51 -0.72 -16.49
C ARG A 331 -4.73 -2.22 -16.71
N VAL A 332 -5.22 -2.93 -15.70
CA VAL A 332 -5.56 -4.35 -15.76
C VAL A 332 -6.67 -4.63 -16.78
N GLU A 333 -7.69 -3.77 -16.85
CA GLU A 333 -8.78 -3.84 -17.83
C GLU A 333 -8.27 -3.64 -19.26
N ALA A 334 -7.32 -2.72 -19.47
CA ALA A 334 -6.68 -2.53 -20.78
C ALA A 334 -5.91 -3.78 -21.23
N ILE A 335 -5.15 -4.42 -20.32
CA ILE A 335 -4.44 -5.67 -20.62
C ILE A 335 -5.43 -6.80 -20.91
N LEU A 336 -6.50 -6.89 -20.11
CA LEU A 336 -7.56 -7.87 -20.32
C LEU A 336 -8.23 -7.68 -21.70
N TYR A 337 -8.48 -6.43 -22.09
CA TYR A 337 -9.02 -6.09 -23.41
C TYR A 337 -8.10 -6.56 -24.55
N ILE A 338 -6.77 -6.39 -24.43
CA ILE A 338 -5.80 -6.92 -25.40
C ILE A 338 -5.96 -8.44 -25.53
N ILE A 339 -5.97 -9.17 -24.41
CA ILE A 339 -6.08 -10.64 -24.39
C ILE A 339 -7.40 -11.09 -25.03
N GLU A 340 -8.53 -10.50 -24.63
CA GLU A 340 -9.85 -10.86 -25.13
C GLU A 340 -10.01 -10.52 -26.62
N SER A 341 -9.44 -9.41 -27.08
CA SER A 341 -9.42 -9.02 -28.49
C SER A 341 -8.63 -10.02 -29.34
N ILE A 342 -7.40 -10.35 -28.94
CA ILE A 342 -6.57 -11.34 -29.65
C ILE A 342 -7.27 -12.70 -29.70
N LYS A 343 -7.87 -13.15 -28.59
CA LYS A 343 -8.61 -14.42 -28.53
C LYS A 343 -9.84 -14.43 -29.44
N THR A 344 -10.58 -13.32 -29.49
CA THR A 344 -11.76 -13.19 -30.34
C THR A 344 -11.41 -13.36 -31.81
N TYR A 345 -10.34 -12.70 -32.28
CA TYR A 345 -9.92 -12.76 -33.67
C TYR A 345 -9.04 -13.99 -34.00
N ALA A 346 -8.46 -14.68 -33.01
CA ALA A 346 -7.71 -15.92 -33.22
C ALA A 346 -8.54 -17.02 -33.91
N VAL A 347 -9.87 -16.98 -33.78
CA VAL A 347 -10.80 -17.89 -34.46
C VAL A 347 -10.71 -17.79 -35.98
N LEU A 348 -10.25 -16.64 -36.54
CA LEU A 348 -10.06 -16.45 -37.99
C LEU A 348 -9.17 -17.51 -38.63
N ARG A 349 -8.22 -18.08 -37.89
CA ARG A 349 -7.33 -19.14 -38.38
C ARG A 349 -8.11 -20.40 -38.80
N ASN A 350 -9.26 -20.65 -38.17
CA ASN A 350 -10.08 -21.84 -38.39
C ASN A 350 -11.28 -21.60 -39.31
N VAL A 351 -11.60 -20.34 -39.64
CA VAL A 351 -12.76 -20.02 -40.49
C VAL A 351 -12.35 -20.10 -41.96
N PRO A 352 -13.01 -20.93 -42.78
CA PRO A 352 -12.74 -20.99 -44.22
C PRO A 352 -13.30 -19.74 -44.89
N PHE A 353 -12.40 -18.87 -45.36
CA PHE A 353 -12.76 -17.53 -45.83
C PHE A 353 -11.75 -17.03 -46.88
N ASP A 354 -12.24 -16.32 -47.91
CA ASP A 354 -11.40 -15.78 -48.99
C ASP A 354 -10.65 -14.53 -48.51
N GLY A 355 -9.32 -14.52 -48.62
CA GLY A 355 -8.48 -13.45 -48.05
C GLY A 355 -8.12 -13.65 -46.57
N ARG A 356 -8.46 -14.81 -45.98
CA ARG A 356 -8.11 -15.17 -44.60
C ARG A 356 -6.62 -15.02 -44.30
N ASP A 357 -5.75 -15.49 -45.20
CA ASP A 357 -4.32 -15.54 -44.92
C ASP A 357 -3.69 -14.14 -44.77
N GLU A 358 -4.25 -13.12 -45.44
CA GLU A 358 -3.84 -11.72 -45.24
C GLU A 358 -4.32 -11.17 -43.89
N LEU A 359 -5.55 -11.49 -43.48
CA LEU A 359 -6.11 -11.10 -42.18
C LEU A 359 -5.36 -11.77 -41.01
N VAL A 360 -5.00 -13.05 -41.17
CA VAL A 360 -4.19 -13.78 -40.16
C VAL A 360 -2.80 -13.18 -40.07
N LYS A 361 -2.15 -12.86 -41.20
CA LYS A 361 -0.86 -12.14 -41.19
C LYS A 361 -0.95 -10.78 -40.51
N HIS A 362 -2.05 -10.04 -40.68
CA HIS A 362 -2.26 -8.77 -39.98
C HIS A 362 -2.43 -8.99 -38.47
N LEU A 363 -3.23 -9.98 -38.06
CA LEU A 363 -3.39 -10.37 -36.66
C LEU A 363 -2.07 -10.80 -36.02
N ASP A 364 -1.24 -11.58 -36.72
CA ASP A 364 0.07 -12.01 -36.24
C ASP A 364 1.02 -10.81 -36.04
N LYS A 365 1.00 -9.83 -36.95
CA LYS A 365 1.77 -8.57 -36.79
C LYS A 365 1.33 -7.78 -35.57
N ILE A 366 0.01 -7.69 -35.31
CA ILE A 366 -0.52 -7.00 -34.12
C ILE A 366 -0.08 -7.73 -32.84
N TYR A 367 -0.10 -9.07 -32.86
CA TYR A 367 0.34 -9.89 -31.75
C TYR A 367 1.84 -9.73 -31.48
N ASP A 368 2.67 -9.78 -32.52
CA ASP A 368 4.12 -9.63 -32.40
C ASP A 368 4.49 -8.21 -31.93
N PHE A 369 3.77 -7.19 -32.40
CA PHE A 369 3.94 -5.81 -31.95
C PHE A 369 3.79 -5.69 -30.44
N ILE A 370 2.67 -6.18 -29.87
CA ILE A 370 2.40 -6.03 -28.43
C ILE A 370 3.30 -6.93 -27.58
N THR A 371 3.60 -8.15 -28.03
CA THR A 371 4.34 -9.14 -27.23
C THR A 371 5.85 -8.92 -27.25
N SER A 372 6.36 -8.20 -28.26
CA SER A 372 7.78 -7.83 -28.38
C SER A 372 8.24 -6.77 -27.38
N ARG A 373 7.32 -6.05 -26.73
CA ARG A 373 7.64 -4.97 -25.80
C ARG A 373 8.25 -5.49 -24.50
N SER A 374 9.30 -4.82 -24.04
CA SER A 374 10.10 -5.24 -22.87
C SER A 374 9.79 -4.46 -21.58
N TYR A 375 8.87 -3.49 -21.61
CA TYR A 375 8.49 -2.74 -20.42
C TYR A 375 7.50 -3.52 -19.53
N ASP A 376 7.39 -3.12 -18.26
CA ASP A 376 6.37 -3.67 -17.35
C ASP A 376 4.98 -3.13 -17.73
N PHE A 377 4.12 -4.01 -18.23
CA PHE A 377 2.75 -3.67 -18.60
C PHE A 377 1.90 -3.24 -17.39
N LEU A 378 2.28 -3.64 -16.16
CA LEU A 378 1.61 -3.28 -14.92
C LEU A 378 2.15 -2.00 -14.29
N ASP A 379 3.16 -1.36 -14.88
CA ASP A 379 3.68 -0.08 -14.43
C ASP A 379 2.77 1.08 -14.84
N LEU A 380 2.22 1.78 -13.85
CA LEU A 380 1.27 2.87 -14.04
C LEU A 380 1.91 4.14 -14.59
N GLU A 381 3.20 4.34 -14.37
CA GLU A 381 3.93 5.54 -14.80
C GLU A 381 4.43 5.42 -16.25
N ASN A 382 4.31 4.23 -16.84
CA ASN A 382 4.76 3.97 -18.20
C ASN A 382 3.83 4.62 -19.23
N ALA A 383 4.29 5.73 -19.83
CA ALA A 383 3.59 6.44 -20.90
C ALA A 383 3.59 5.67 -22.23
N GLN A 384 4.64 4.89 -22.51
CA GLN A 384 4.78 4.13 -23.75
C GLN A 384 3.68 3.06 -23.90
N PHE A 385 3.23 2.47 -22.79
CA PHE A 385 2.08 1.56 -22.81
C PHE A 385 0.82 2.24 -23.37
N VAL A 386 0.57 3.51 -23.01
CA VAL A 386 -0.64 4.23 -23.45
C VAL A 386 -0.61 4.42 -24.97
N GLU A 387 0.54 4.87 -25.50
CA GLU A 387 0.75 5.03 -26.94
C GLU A 387 0.60 3.70 -27.70
N ASP A 388 1.24 2.63 -27.20
CA ASP A 388 1.16 1.30 -27.81
C ASP A 388 -0.26 0.72 -27.73
N PHE A 389 -1.02 1.00 -26.65
CA PHE A 389 -2.41 0.57 -26.50
C PHE A 389 -3.35 1.28 -27.47
N GLU A 390 -3.19 2.59 -27.67
CA GLU A 390 -3.94 3.34 -28.69
C GLU A 390 -3.62 2.85 -30.10
N HIS A 391 -2.34 2.56 -30.39
CA HIS A 391 -1.94 1.98 -31.66
C HIS A 391 -2.56 0.59 -31.87
N PHE A 392 -2.48 -0.29 -30.86
CA PHE A 392 -3.14 -1.60 -30.89
C PHE A 392 -4.64 -1.49 -31.17
N GLY A 393 -5.35 -0.59 -30.49
CA GLY A 393 -6.77 -0.36 -30.72
C GLY A 393 -7.08 0.09 -32.15
N SER A 394 -6.23 0.96 -32.71
CA SER A 394 -6.35 1.44 -34.09
C SER A 394 -6.12 0.32 -35.11
N GLU A 395 -5.08 -0.49 -34.94
CA GLU A 395 -4.79 -1.63 -35.81
C GLU A 395 -5.88 -2.72 -35.72
N MET A 396 -6.41 -2.98 -34.52
CA MET A 396 -7.53 -3.90 -34.34
C MET A 396 -8.80 -3.41 -35.05
N LYS A 397 -9.05 -2.10 -35.07
CA LYS A 397 -10.15 -1.50 -35.82
C LYS A 397 -9.95 -1.69 -37.34
N ILE A 398 -8.74 -1.45 -37.84
CA ILE A 398 -8.40 -1.68 -39.26
C ILE A 398 -8.58 -3.16 -39.61
N LEU A 399 -8.15 -4.08 -38.75
CA LEU A 399 -8.37 -5.52 -38.96
C LEU A 399 -9.86 -5.86 -39.06
N ALA A 400 -10.71 -5.27 -38.22
CA ALA A 400 -12.15 -5.45 -38.27
C ALA A 400 -12.77 -4.92 -39.57
N GLU A 401 -12.30 -3.75 -40.05
CA GLU A 401 -12.72 -3.15 -41.33
C GLU A 401 -12.26 -4.00 -42.52
N ASN A 402 -11.04 -4.53 -42.49
CA ASN A 402 -10.52 -5.44 -43.52
C ASN A 402 -11.29 -6.75 -43.58
N LEU A 403 -11.62 -7.34 -42.41
CA LEU A 403 -12.50 -8.52 -42.33
C LEU A 403 -13.87 -8.22 -42.94
N GLN A 404 -14.42 -7.04 -42.64
CA GLN A 404 -15.69 -6.60 -43.19
C GLN A 404 -15.65 -6.46 -44.72
N ALA A 405 -14.60 -5.83 -45.25
CA ALA A 405 -14.41 -5.61 -46.67
C ALA A 405 -14.25 -6.93 -47.43
N ALA A 406 -13.41 -7.84 -46.94
CA ALA A 406 -13.24 -9.16 -47.52
C ALA A 406 -14.57 -9.94 -47.53
N TYR A 407 -15.39 -9.81 -46.47
CA TYR A 407 -16.65 -10.53 -46.38
C TYR A 407 -17.67 -10.02 -47.38
N ASN A 408 -17.73 -8.70 -47.54
CA ASN A 408 -18.58 -8.07 -48.54
C ASN A 408 -18.17 -8.47 -49.96
N ALA A 409 -16.86 -8.56 -50.24
CA ALA A 409 -16.35 -9.02 -51.52
C ALA A 409 -16.74 -10.48 -51.80
N GLN A 410 -16.66 -11.37 -50.81
CA GLN A 410 -17.06 -12.77 -50.96
C GLN A 410 -18.58 -12.91 -51.16
N CYS A 411 -19.40 -12.16 -50.42
CA CYS A 411 -20.85 -12.17 -50.60
C CYS A 411 -21.30 -11.69 -51.99
N SER A 412 -20.53 -10.77 -52.58
CA SER A 412 -20.80 -10.23 -53.92
C SER A 412 -20.39 -11.21 -55.03
N ARG A 413 -19.51 -12.17 -54.73
CA ARG A 413 -19.06 -13.23 -55.66
C ARG A 413 -19.97 -14.46 -55.63
N ASN A 414 -20.53 -14.81 -54.48
CA ASN A 414 -21.44 -15.94 -54.35
C ASN A 414 -22.75 -15.65 -55.11
N GLN A 415 -23.19 -16.61 -55.92
CA GLN A 415 -24.34 -16.43 -56.82
C GLN A 415 -25.69 -16.75 -56.17
N THR A 416 -25.73 -17.48 -55.05
CA THR A 416 -26.99 -17.95 -54.44
C THR A 416 -27.19 -17.42 -53.02
N VAL A 417 -28.44 -17.11 -52.67
CA VAL A 417 -28.83 -16.66 -51.33
C VAL A 417 -28.45 -17.68 -50.25
N VAL A 418 -28.56 -18.98 -50.57
CA VAL A 418 -28.24 -20.09 -49.64
C VAL A 418 -26.75 -20.12 -49.27
N GLN A 419 -25.85 -19.85 -50.23
CA GLN A 419 -24.40 -19.80 -49.96
C GLN A 419 -24.05 -18.61 -49.05
N ASN A 420 -24.63 -17.45 -49.31
CA ASN A 420 -24.41 -16.26 -48.48
C ASN A 420 -24.97 -16.43 -47.05
N LEU A 421 -26.14 -17.07 -46.90
CA LEU A 421 -26.71 -17.41 -45.60
C LEU A 421 -25.83 -18.40 -44.83
N ARG A 422 -25.28 -19.42 -45.51
CA ARG A 422 -24.38 -20.41 -44.88
C ARG A 422 -23.12 -19.74 -44.33
N GLN A 423 -22.52 -18.81 -45.05
CA GLN A 423 -21.34 -18.06 -44.61
C GLN A 423 -21.67 -17.11 -43.44
N ALA A 424 -22.80 -16.40 -43.50
CA ALA A 424 -23.26 -15.55 -42.40
C ALA A 424 -23.45 -16.36 -41.10
N MET A 425 -24.02 -17.57 -41.21
CA MET A 425 -24.16 -18.48 -40.08
C MET A 425 -22.81 -18.98 -39.54
N GLN A 426 -21.84 -19.24 -40.40
CA GLN A 426 -20.50 -19.66 -39.99
C GLN A 426 -19.78 -18.57 -39.18
N LEU A 427 -19.82 -17.31 -39.62
CA LEU A 427 -19.24 -16.20 -38.86
C LEU A 427 -19.95 -15.95 -37.52
N LYS A 428 -21.28 -16.05 -37.51
CA LYS A 428 -22.06 -15.93 -36.27
C LYS A 428 -21.73 -17.06 -35.29
N ARG A 429 -21.53 -18.29 -35.77
CA ARG A 429 -21.07 -19.43 -34.95
C ARG A 429 -19.66 -19.22 -34.42
N ALA A 430 -18.78 -18.60 -35.21
CA ALA A 430 -17.42 -18.25 -34.80
C ALA A 430 -17.35 -17.08 -33.79
N ARG A 431 -18.49 -16.42 -33.48
CA ARG A 431 -18.59 -15.25 -32.59
C ARG A 431 -17.67 -14.08 -32.99
N LEU A 432 -17.35 -13.97 -34.27
CA LEU A 432 -16.56 -12.84 -34.76
C LEU A 432 -17.43 -11.58 -34.79
N PRO A 433 -16.94 -10.43 -34.29
CA PRO A 433 -17.63 -9.17 -34.42
C PRO A 433 -17.55 -8.70 -35.87
N VAL A 434 -18.69 -8.69 -36.57
CA VAL A 434 -18.80 -8.24 -37.96
C VAL A 434 -19.74 -7.03 -37.98
N LEU A 435 -19.23 -5.87 -38.43
CA LEU A 435 -19.88 -4.56 -38.34
C LEU A 435 -21.02 -4.38 -39.37
N GLU A 436 -22.19 -3.87 -38.99
CA GLU A 436 -23.37 -3.70 -39.88
C GLU A 436 -24.08 -5.00 -40.31
N GLN A 437 -24.66 -5.76 -39.37
CA GLN A 437 -25.45 -6.96 -39.71
C GLN A 437 -26.80 -6.61 -40.36
N GLU A 438 -27.44 -5.49 -40.01
CA GLU A 438 -28.79 -5.14 -40.49
C GLU A 438 -28.85 -4.82 -41.98
N SER A 439 -27.91 -4.02 -42.48
CA SER A 439 -27.81 -3.69 -43.91
C SER A 439 -27.61 -4.95 -44.76
N ARG A 440 -26.95 -5.97 -44.19
CA ARG A 440 -26.72 -7.27 -44.82
C ARG A 440 -27.95 -8.16 -44.87
N TYR A 441 -28.69 -8.28 -43.77
CA TYR A 441 -29.97 -9.01 -43.80
C TYR A 441 -30.93 -8.38 -44.81
N ARG A 442 -30.95 -7.04 -44.94
CA ARG A 442 -31.73 -6.37 -45.98
C ARG A 442 -31.29 -6.76 -47.39
N ARG A 443 -29.99 -6.77 -47.70
CA ARG A 443 -29.48 -7.20 -49.01
C ARG A 443 -29.85 -8.66 -49.33
N LEU A 444 -29.73 -9.55 -48.35
CA LEU A 444 -30.12 -10.96 -48.49
C LEU A 444 -31.62 -11.13 -48.73
N ILE A 445 -32.45 -10.38 -48.00
CA ILE A 445 -33.90 -10.39 -48.20
C ILE A 445 -34.26 -9.89 -49.60
N THR A 446 -33.59 -8.86 -50.12
CA THR A 446 -33.81 -8.37 -51.48
C THR A 446 -33.43 -9.41 -52.53
N GLN A 447 -32.29 -10.10 -52.37
CA GLN A 447 -31.88 -11.19 -53.27
C GLN A 447 -32.86 -12.36 -53.22
N LEU A 448 -33.31 -12.75 -52.02
CA LEU A 448 -34.31 -13.81 -51.83
C LEU A 448 -35.64 -13.45 -52.50
N ARG A 449 -36.05 -12.18 -52.41
CA ARG A 449 -37.26 -11.69 -53.07
C ARG A 449 -37.13 -11.79 -54.60
N ALA A 450 -35.98 -11.43 -55.16
CA ALA A 450 -35.73 -11.57 -56.59
C ALA A 450 -35.77 -13.05 -57.04
N GLU A 451 -35.20 -13.97 -56.25
CA GLU A 451 -35.32 -15.41 -56.52
C GLU A 451 -36.79 -15.88 -56.47
N PHE A 452 -37.60 -15.39 -55.52
CA PHE A 452 -39.04 -15.71 -55.46
C PHE A 452 -39.83 -15.15 -56.64
N ASP A 453 -39.54 -13.92 -57.06
CA ASP A 453 -40.18 -13.29 -58.22
C ASP A 453 -39.85 -14.09 -59.50
N GLU A 454 -38.59 -14.53 -59.68
CA GLU A 454 -38.18 -15.39 -60.80
C GLU A 454 -38.86 -16.77 -60.78
N ILE A 455 -38.97 -17.41 -59.61
CA ILE A 455 -39.71 -18.66 -59.46
C ILE A 455 -41.21 -18.45 -59.78
N GLY A 456 -41.79 -17.32 -59.37
CA GLY A 456 -43.15 -16.94 -59.69
C GLY A 456 -43.38 -16.76 -61.20
N ASP A 457 -42.43 -16.12 -61.88
CA ASP A 457 -42.46 -15.97 -63.34
C ASP A 457 -42.35 -17.31 -64.07
N ILE A 458 -41.46 -18.22 -63.62
CA ILE A 458 -41.33 -19.57 -64.16
C ILE A 458 -42.61 -20.37 -63.94
N TYR A 459 -43.18 -20.32 -62.73
CA TYR A 459 -44.42 -21.00 -62.40
C TYR A 459 -45.58 -20.55 -63.30
N THR A 460 -45.68 -19.23 -63.54
CA THR A 460 -46.74 -18.67 -64.38
C THR A 460 -46.53 -18.99 -65.86
N ARG A 461 -45.28 -18.97 -66.34
CA ARG A 461 -44.92 -19.26 -67.74
C ARG A 461 -45.11 -20.74 -68.11
N ASP A 462 -44.76 -21.63 -67.21
CA ASP A 462 -44.77 -23.09 -67.43
C ASP A 462 -46.08 -23.74 -66.95
N ALA A 463 -47.08 -22.95 -66.52
CA ALA A 463 -48.33 -23.43 -65.91
C ALA A 463 -49.13 -24.39 -66.81
N ASP A 464 -49.23 -24.09 -68.10
CA ASP A 464 -50.04 -24.86 -69.06
C ASP A 464 -49.30 -26.08 -69.63
N ASN A 465 -47.97 -26.05 -69.68
CA ASN A 465 -47.15 -27.15 -70.21
C ASN A 465 -45.77 -27.20 -69.54
N PRO A 466 -45.68 -27.73 -68.32
CA PRO A 466 -44.43 -27.73 -67.57
C PRO A 466 -43.40 -28.67 -68.22
N PRO A 467 -42.13 -28.26 -68.34
CA PRO A 467 -41.10 -29.14 -68.89
C PRO A 467 -40.92 -30.39 -68.02
N ILE A 468 -41.13 -31.57 -68.61
CA ILE A 468 -41.04 -32.88 -67.94
C ILE A 468 -39.61 -33.43 -68.07
N GLN A 469 -39.08 -34.04 -67.01
CA GLN A 469 -37.79 -34.73 -67.09
C GLN A 469 -37.84 -35.92 -68.05
N ARG A 470 -36.73 -36.20 -68.73
CA ARG A 470 -36.63 -37.26 -69.73
C ARG A 470 -37.06 -38.61 -69.12
N ASN A 471 -38.00 -39.31 -69.77
CA ASN A 471 -38.61 -40.59 -69.34
C ASN A 471 -39.63 -40.53 -68.19
N PHE A 472 -40.16 -39.37 -67.82
CA PHE A 472 -41.29 -39.28 -66.88
C PHE A 472 -42.66 -39.38 -67.59
N PRO A 473 -43.66 -40.09 -67.01
CA PRO A 473 -45.02 -40.10 -67.54
C PRO A 473 -45.68 -38.71 -67.45
N PRO A 474 -46.51 -38.30 -68.42
CA PRO A 474 -46.99 -36.92 -68.56
C PRO A 474 -47.82 -36.43 -67.36
N TYR A 475 -48.65 -37.28 -66.75
CA TYR A 475 -49.47 -36.88 -65.61
C TYR A 475 -48.69 -36.85 -64.28
N SER A 476 -47.85 -37.85 -64.02
CA SER A 476 -47.07 -37.92 -62.77
C SER A 476 -45.86 -36.98 -62.78
N GLY A 477 -45.27 -36.73 -63.96
CA GLY A 477 -44.14 -35.81 -64.15
C GLY A 477 -44.52 -34.35 -63.89
N ASN A 478 -45.72 -33.94 -64.32
CA ASN A 478 -46.27 -32.61 -64.05
C ASN A 478 -46.54 -32.40 -62.56
N HIS A 479 -47.08 -33.41 -61.86
CA HIS A 479 -47.29 -33.33 -60.41
C HIS A 479 -45.97 -33.29 -59.62
N SER A 480 -44.94 -34.04 -60.01
CA SER A 480 -43.68 -34.08 -59.27
C SER A 480 -42.91 -32.75 -59.24
N ARG A 481 -43.13 -31.84 -60.20
CA ARG A 481 -42.44 -30.53 -60.25
C ARG A 481 -43.12 -29.44 -59.41
N LEU A 482 -44.38 -29.63 -59.01
CA LEU A 482 -45.11 -28.70 -58.13
C LEU A 482 -44.74 -28.84 -56.65
N TYR A 483 -44.02 -29.90 -56.28
CA TYR A 483 -43.68 -30.25 -54.88
C TYR A 483 -42.19 -30.12 -54.54
N LEU A 484 -41.36 -29.66 -55.47
CA LEU A 484 -39.93 -29.32 -55.29
C LEU A 484 -39.75 -27.81 -55.38
#